data_AF-A0A5N8HLZ0-F1
#
_entry.id   AF-A0A5N8HLZ0-F1
#
_cell.length_a   1.000
_cell.length_b   1.000
_cell.length_c   1.000
_cell.angle_alpha   90.00
_cell.angle_beta   90.00
_cell.angle_gamma   90.00
#
_symmetry.space_group_name_H-M   'P 1'
#
loop_
_entity.id
_entity.type
_entity.pdbx_description
1 polymer ?
#
loop_
_entity_poly.entity_id
_entity_poly.type
_entity_poly.pdbx_seq_one_letter_code
_entity_poly.pdbx_strand_id
1 'polypeptide(L)' 'MDKALFERLTHSMAQMNEIIEGTRQPSRTFEVDAMKIKEIRR' A
#
# COMPACT_ATOMS: atom_id res chain seq x y z
N MET A 1 -16.61 -10.70 22.45
CA MET A 1 -15.42 -10.65 21.58
C MET A 1 -15.63 -9.57 20.55
N ASP A 2 -14.66 -8.67 20.44
CA ASP A 2 -14.74 -7.51 19.56
C ASP A 2 -14.48 -7.93 18.11
N LYS A 3 -15.54 -8.02 17.29
CA LYS A 3 -15.46 -8.54 15.90
C LYS A 3 -14.50 -7.70 15.05
N ALA A 4 -14.45 -6.39 15.29
CA ALA A 4 -13.55 -5.46 14.59
C ALA A 4 -12.07 -5.76 14.88
N LEU A 5 -11.74 -6.27 16.07
CA LEU A 5 -10.36 -6.64 16.39
C LEU A 5 -9.92 -7.87 15.60
N PHE A 6 -10.81 -8.87 15.48
CA PHE A 6 -10.57 -10.07 14.69
C PHE A 6 -10.44 -9.75 13.20
N GLU A 7 -11.34 -8.93 12.64
CA GLU A 7 -11.26 -8.52 11.23
C GLU A 7 -9.95 -7.80 10.91
N ARG A 8 -9.50 -6.88 11.77
CA ARG A 8 -8.22 -6.18 11.61
C ARG A 8 -7.03 -7.14 11.64
N LEU A 9 -7.05 -8.12 12.53
CA LEU A 9 -6.00 -9.13 12.64
C LEU A 9 -5.95 -10.00 11.37
N THR A 10 -7.10 -10.50 10.91
CA THR A 10 -7.19 -11.32 9.69
C THR A 10 -6.69 -10.56 8.47
N HIS A 11 -7.03 -9.27 8.35
CA HIS A 11 -6.52 -8.42 7.29
C HIS A 11 -5.00 -8.24 7.35
N SER A 12 -4.43 -8.03 8.54
CA SER A 12 -2.97 -7.91 8.71
C SER A 12 -2.24 -9.21 8.35
N MET A 13 -2.82 -10.37 8.67
CA MET A 13 -2.23 -11.67 8.33
C MET A 13 -2.28 -11.95 6.83
N ALA A 14 -3.37 -11.57 6.15
CA ALA A 14 -3.47 -11.67 4.70
C ALA A 14 -2.41 -10.81 4.01
N GLN A 15 -2.25 -9.56 4.44
CA GLN A 15 -1.22 -8.65 3.93
C GLN A 15 0.20 -9.19 4.15
N MET A 16 0.45 -9.91 5.25
CA MET A 16 1.75 -10.54 5.51
C MET A 16 2.07 -11.64 4.49
N ASN A 17 1.09 -12.48 4.15
CA ASN A 17 1.27 -13.52 3.13
C ASN A 17 1.51 -12.92 1.74
N GLU A 18 0.78 -11.88 1.36
CA GLU A 18 0.97 -11.17 0.08
C GLU A 18 2.38 -10.57 -0.07
N ILE A 19 3.02 -10.16 1.04
CA ILE A 19 4.42 -9.69 1.04
C ILE A 19 5.38 -10.85 0.76
N ILE A 20 5.15 -12.00 1.42
CA ILE A 20 6.00 -13.20 1.28
C ILE A 20 5.89 -13.77 -0.14
N GLU A 21 4.69 -13.81 -0.70
CA GLU A 21 4.43 -14.29 -2.07
C GLU A 21 4.85 -13.29 -3.16
N GLY A 22 5.22 -12.05 -2.79
CA GLY A 22 5.64 -11.01 -3.73
C GLY A 22 4.52 -10.48 -4.62
N THR A 23 3.26 -10.79 -4.31
CA THR A 23 2.06 -10.36 -5.06
C THR A 23 1.53 -9.01 -4.59
N ARG A 24 2.03 -8.50 -3.45
CA ARG A 24 1.56 -7.25 -2.87
C ARG A 24 1.89 -6.05 -3.77
N GLN A 25 0.83 -5.36 -4.20
CA GLN A 25 0.96 -4.10 -4.92
C GLN A 25 1.59 -3.02 -4.03
N PRO A 26 2.40 -2.11 -4.59
CA PRO A 26 3.01 -1.02 -3.83
C PRO A 26 1.93 -0.25 -3.06
N SER A 27 2.11 -0.07 -1.76
CA SER A 27 1.16 0.70 -0.93
C SER A 27 1.03 2.16 -1.38
N ARG A 28 2.05 2.66 -2.10
CA ARG A 28 2.10 3.99 -2.72
C ARG A 28 2.86 3.87 -4.04
N THR A 29 2.20 4.17 -5.16
CA THR A 29 2.86 4.41 -6.44
C THR A 29 3.04 5.90 -6.62
N PHE A 30 4.27 6.33 -6.91
CA PHE A 30 4.55 7.72 -7.27
C PHE A 30 4.72 7.82 -8.78
N GLU A 31 3.69 8.28 -9.46
CA GLU A 31 3.76 8.62 -10.88
C GLU A 31 4.33 10.03 -11.04
N VAL A 32 5.60 10.07 -11.43
CA VAL A 32 6.29 11.32 -11.78
C VAL A 32 5.97 11.65 -13.24
N ASP A 33 5.12 12.64 -13.43
CA ASP A 33 4.80 13.23 -14.74
C ASP A 33 5.80 14.36 -15.05
N ALA A 34 6.24 14.46 -16.30
CA ALA A 34 7.09 15.54 -16.79
C ALA A 34 6.48 16.93 -16.53
N MET A 35 5.16 17.04 -16.47
CA MET A 35 4.46 18.28 -16.10
C MET A 35 4.70 18.69 -14.64
N LYS A 36 4.75 17.73 -13.70
CA LYS A 36 5.04 18.00 -12.27
C LYS A 36 6.50 18.43 -12.05
N ILE A 37 7.43 17.93 -12.86
CA ILE A 37 8.85 18.35 -12.79
C ILE A 37 9.01 19.82 -13.17
N LYS A 38 8.19 20.34 -14.11
CA LYS A 38 8.23 21.76 -14.51
C LYS A 38 7.79 22.69 -13.38
N GLU A 39 6.89 22.26 -12.50
CA GLU A 39 6.44 23.07 -11.35
C GLU A 39 7.50 23.17 -10.24
N ILE A 40 8.29 22.11 -10.01
CA ILE A 40 9.36 22.11 -8.99
C ILE A 40 10.57 22.96 -9.41
N ARG A 41 10.77 23.18 -10.72
CA ARG A 41 11.88 23.99 -11.25
C ARG A 41 11.62 25.51 -11.25
N ARG A 42 10.51 26.00 -10.69
CA ARG A 42 10.23 27.43 -10.59
C ARG A 42 10.85 28.04 -9.34
#